data_AF-A0A8X6FFL4-F1
#
_entry.id   AF-A0A8X6FFL4-F1
#
_cell.length_a   1.000
_cell.length_b   1.000
_cell.length_c   1.000
_cell.angle_alpha   90.00
_cell.angle_beta   90.00
_cell.angle_gamma   90.00
#
_symmetry.space_group_name_H-M   'P 1'
#
loop_
_entity.id
_entity.type
_entity.pdbx_description
1 polymer ?
#
loop_
_entity_poly.entity_id
_entity_poly.type
_entity_poly.pdbx_seq_one_letter_code
_entity_poly.pdbx_strand_id
1 'polypeptide(L)'
;MEAYTNTAQHMKQKLPLKNSYLISFTALDPELRGKTSTILAFEKLSSFMSHIFNNNEKSKVEAEIRLYQRDIDITKEMLYTSDESGNQVKCTIDKYWSKVFNLKDDFTNDYKYPTLAKLVKACLSCFHGPLAESAFNLMDTLVTDYRTSLKIDSLDAVQTIKYDLMTSKETSCEKYGSKNPMTDPIHKDLLLNMNRSWKTYQEDLKTCISDESPIKVSEKPSTLA
;
A
#
# COMPACT_ATOMS: atom_id res chain seq x y z
N MET A 1 -10.90 20.42 24.53
CA MET A 1 -9.95 20.96 23.52
C MET A 1 -8.50 20.61 23.84
N GLU A 2 -8.10 20.58 25.10
CA GLU A 2 -6.73 20.31 25.55
C GLU A 2 -6.17 18.92 25.15
N ALA A 3 -7.03 17.89 25.16
CA ALA A 3 -6.66 16.55 24.69
C ALA A 3 -6.32 16.53 23.19
N TYR A 4 -7.08 17.25 22.35
CA TYR A 4 -6.80 17.33 20.91
C TYR A 4 -5.48 18.05 20.63
N THR A 5 -5.16 19.10 21.39
CA THR A 5 -3.90 19.83 21.25
C THR A 5 -2.70 19.00 21.74
N ASN A 6 -2.84 18.25 22.83
CA ASN A 6 -1.78 17.35 23.32
C ASN A 6 -1.53 16.18 22.37
N THR A 7 -2.60 15.55 21.86
CA THR A 7 -2.48 14.49 20.87
C THR A 7 -1.84 15.01 19.58
N ALA A 8 -2.20 16.22 19.13
CA ALA A 8 -1.57 16.85 17.96
C ALA A 8 -0.08 17.18 18.20
N GLN A 9 0.31 17.66 19.39
CA GLN A 9 1.73 17.89 19.73
C GLN A 9 2.52 16.58 19.80
N HIS A 10 1.95 15.54 20.40
CA HIS A 10 2.57 14.22 20.47
C HIS A 10 2.71 13.58 19.08
N MET A 11 1.67 13.65 18.24
CA MET A 11 1.73 13.22 16.84
C MET A 11 2.78 14.03 16.07
N LYS A 12 2.87 15.35 16.24
CA LYS A 12 3.88 16.18 15.57
C LYS A 12 5.32 15.82 15.99
N GLN A 13 5.54 15.37 17.22
CA GLN A 13 6.85 14.91 17.70
C GLN A 13 7.20 13.49 17.23
N LYS A 14 6.21 12.59 17.16
CA LYS A 14 6.39 11.18 16.79
C LYS A 14 6.30 10.92 15.29
N LEU A 15 5.57 11.76 14.55
CA LEU A 15 5.51 11.69 13.10
C LEU A 15 6.87 12.12 12.53
N PRO A 16 7.40 11.40 11.54
CA PRO A 16 8.63 11.76 10.85
C PRO A 16 8.46 12.99 9.92
N LEU A 17 7.72 14.02 10.34
CA LEU A 17 7.50 15.26 9.57
C LEU A 17 8.79 16.06 9.33
N LYS A 18 9.83 15.80 10.13
CA LYS A 18 11.18 16.35 9.94
C LYS A 18 12.09 15.45 9.10
N ASN A 19 11.61 14.27 8.69
CA ASN A 19 12.43 13.37 7.90
C ASN A 19 12.65 14.00 6.51
N SER A 20 13.91 14.30 6.21
CA SER A 20 14.30 14.91 4.94
C SER A 20 13.84 14.08 3.74
N TYR A 21 13.72 12.76 3.89
CA TYR A 21 13.18 11.87 2.86
C TYR A 21 11.71 12.16 2.57
N LEU A 22 10.85 12.15 3.60
CA LEU A 22 9.41 12.41 3.45
C LEU A 22 9.12 13.85 3.00
N ILE A 23 9.91 14.81 3.46
CA ILE A 23 9.83 16.19 2.96
C ILE A 23 10.16 16.24 1.46
N SER A 24 11.09 15.40 0.98
CA SER A 24 11.44 15.39 -0.44
C SER A 24 10.30 14.89 -1.35
N PHE A 25 9.32 14.13 -0.81
CA PHE A 25 8.12 13.74 -1.56
C PHE A 25 7.22 14.91 -1.92
N THR A 26 7.30 16.04 -1.21
CA THR A 26 6.54 17.24 -1.62
C THR A 26 6.95 17.70 -3.03
N ALA A 27 8.12 17.31 -3.53
CA ALA A 27 8.53 17.60 -4.89
C ALA A 27 7.60 17.01 -5.97
N LEU A 28 6.90 15.93 -5.64
CA LEU A 28 5.95 15.28 -6.54
C LEU A 28 4.66 16.08 -6.72
N ASP A 29 4.40 17.04 -5.85
CA ASP A 29 3.22 17.89 -5.94
C ASP A 29 3.37 18.87 -7.11
N PRO A 30 2.49 18.79 -8.12
CA PRO A 30 2.58 19.67 -9.28
C PRO A 30 2.27 21.14 -8.98
N GLU A 31 1.66 21.47 -7.83
CA GLU A 31 1.47 22.88 -7.42
C GLU A 31 2.77 23.55 -6.97
N LEU A 32 3.77 22.75 -6.58
CA LEU A 32 5.08 23.25 -6.14
C LEU A 32 6.08 23.37 -7.30
N ARG A 33 5.63 23.10 -8.53
CA ARG A 33 6.42 23.26 -9.75
C ARG A 33 6.84 24.73 -9.96
N GLY A 34 8.06 24.94 -10.46
CA GLY A 34 8.67 26.24 -10.69
C GLY A 34 9.43 26.82 -9.50
N LYS A 35 9.39 26.18 -8.32
CA LYS A 35 10.13 26.64 -7.13
C LYS A 35 11.52 26.00 -7.06
N THR A 36 12.53 26.80 -6.70
CA THR A 36 13.91 26.32 -6.50
C THR A 36 13.99 25.24 -5.41
N SER A 37 13.14 25.33 -4.38
CA SER A 37 13.02 24.31 -3.33
C SER A 37 12.64 22.93 -3.87
N THR A 38 11.83 22.89 -4.93
CA THR A 38 11.32 21.64 -5.53
C THR A 38 12.40 20.93 -6.32
N ILE A 39 13.30 21.67 -6.99
CA ILE A 39 14.49 21.12 -7.63
C ILE A 39 15.39 20.44 -6.59
N LEU A 40 15.72 21.16 -5.51
CA LEU A 40 16.55 20.62 -4.42
C LEU A 40 15.91 19.40 -3.75
N ALA A 41 14.59 19.38 -3.61
CA ALA A 41 13.86 18.25 -3.08
C ALA A 41 13.93 17.02 -4.02
N PHE A 42 13.80 17.22 -5.34
CA PHE A 42 14.00 16.15 -6.33
C PHE A 42 15.44 15.62 -6.36
N GLU A 43 16.45 16.50 -6.26
CA GLU A 43 17.86 16.10 -6.21
C GLU A 43 18.17 15.26 -4.95
N LYS A 44 17.61 15.67 -3.80
CA LYS A 44 17.68 14.87 -2.56
C LYS A 44 16.97 13.53 -2.72
N LEU A 45 15.78 13.51 -3.30
CA LEU A 45 15.01 12.29 -3.55
C LEU A 45 15.77 11.31 -4.47
N SER A 46 16.37 11.82 -5.54
CA SER A 46 17.24 11.06 -6.44
C SER A 46 18.46 10.47 -5.71
N SER A 47 19.05 11.23 -4.78
CA SER A 47 20.16 10.74 -3.95
C SER A 47 19.75 9.63 -3.01
N PHE A 48 18.57 9.74 -2.36
CA PHE A 48 18.03 8.68 -1.50
C PHE A 48 17.68 7.42 -2.29
N MET A 49 17.15 7.57 -3.51
CA MET A 49 16.76 6.47 -4.40
C MET A 49 17.86 6.11 -5.42
N SER A 50 19.13 6.30 -5.06
CA SER A 50 20.26 6.08 -5.97
C SER A 50 20.38 4.64 -6.50
N HIS A 51 19.81 3.65 -5.80
CA HIS A 51 19.76 2.25 -6.23
C HIS A 51 18.91 2.02 -7.50
N ILE A 52 18.08 2.99 -7.90
CA ILE A 52 17.20 2.88 -9.07
C ILE A 52 17.94 3.23 -10.36
N PHE A 53 19.06 3.95 -10.26
CA PHE A 53 19.77 4.51 -11.41
C PHE A 53 21.14 3.86 -11.62
N ASN A 54 21.51 3.64 -12.88
CA ASN A 54 22.89 3.39 -13.25
C ASN A 54 23.71 4.69 -13.22
N ASN A 55 25.04 4.60 -13.13
CA ASN A 55 25.92 5.79 -13.05
C ASN A 55 25.69 6.82 -14.17
N ASN A 56 25.34 6.37 -15.39
CA ASN A 56 25.02 7.24 -16.53
C ASN A 56 23.63 7.89 -16.45
N GLU A 57 22.70 7.32 -15.69
CA GLU A 57 21.32 7.80 -15.57
C GLU A 57 21.20 8.90 -14.51
N LYS A 58 22.09 8.94 -13.52
CA LYS A 58 22.05 9.96 -12.46
C LYS A 58 22.14 11.40 -13.01
N SER A 59 23.07 11.63 -13.94
CA SER A 59 23.20 12.94 -14.61
C SER A 59 21.99 13.26 -15.50
N LYS A 60 21.35 12.23 -16.09
CA LYS A 60 20.13 12.41 -16.89
C LYS A 60 18.93 12.81 -16.04
N VAL A 61 18.78 12.21 -14.86
CA VAL A 61 17.72 12.58 -13.90
C VAL A 61 17.82 14.05 -13.51
N GLU A 62 19.01 14.53 -13.16
CA GLU A 62 19.22 15.94 -12.78
C GLU A 62 18.87 16.91 -13.92
N ALA A 63 19.24 16.56 -15.16
CA ALA A 63 18.86 17.35 -16.34
C ALA A 63 17.35 17.33 -16.58
N GLU A 64 16.71 16.16 -16.54
CA GLU A 64 15.27 16.00 -16.71
C GLU A 64 14.46 16.72 -15.62
N ILE A 65 14.91 16.72 -14.37
CA ILE A 65 14.28 17.50 -13.28
C ILE A 65 14.29 18.99 -13.61
N ARG A 66 15.43 19.52 -14.08
CA ARG A 66 15.56 20.94 -14.42
C ARG A 66 14.69 21.31 -15.62
N LEU A 67 14.61 20.43 -16.62
CA LEU A 67 13.73 20.58 -17.77
C LEU A 67 12.26 20.59 -17.33
N TYR A 68 11.83 19.60 -16.55
CA TYR A 68 10.47 19.49 -16.03
C TYR A 68 10.03 20.77 -15.30
N GLN A 69 10.92 21.42 -14.55
CA GLN A 69 10.59 22.64 -13.81
C GLN A 69 10.46 23.89 -14.68
N ARG A 70 11.09 23.91 -15.86
CA ARG A 70 11.05 25.04 -16.82
C ARG A 70 10.14 24.81 -18.03
N ASP A 71 9.65 23.60 -18.21
CA ASP A 71 8.91 23.21 -19.40
C ASP A 71 7.64 24.05 -19.62
N ILE A 72 7.43 24.55 -20.83
CA ILE A 72 6.26 25.40 -21.13
C ILE A 72 5.06 24.51 -21.48
N ASP A 73 5.30 23.30 -21.97
CA ASP A 73 4.27 22.36 -22.43
C ASP A 73 3.41 21.81 -21.28
N ILE A 74 3.95 21.84 -20.07
CA ILE A 74 3.24 21.42 -18.86
C ILE A 74 2.44 22.62 -18.35
N THR A 75 1.20 22.75 -18.82
CA THR A 75 0.28 23.81 -18.41
C THR A 75 -0.50 23.44 -17.16
N LYS A 76 -1.03 24.44 -16.45
CA LYS A 76 -1.90 24.24 -15.28
C LYS A 76 -3.17 23.44 -15.62
N GLU A 77 -3.56 23.39 -16.89
CA GLU A 77 -4.71 22.61 -17.36
C GLU A 77 -4.51 21.09 -17.18
N MET A 78 -3.25 20.62 -17.19
CA MET A 78 -2.96 19.21 -16.90
C MET A 78 -3.34 18.77 -15.49
N LEU A 79 -3.43 19.73 -14.54
CA LEU A 79 -3.88 19.51 -13.17
C LEU A 79 -5.37 19.18 -13.08
N TYR A 80 -6.15 19.37 -14.14
CA TYR A 80 -7.58 19.17 -14.13
C TYR A 80 -7.98 18.06 -15.11
N THR A 81 -9.06 17.35 -14.77
CA THR A 81 -9.74 16.38 -15.62
C THR A 81 -11.22 16.71 -15.60
N SER A 82 -11.90 16.48 -16.71
CA SER A 82 -13.36 16.54 -16.73
C SER A 82 -13.91 15.30 -16.02
N ASP A 83 -14.87 15.51 -15.14
CA ASP A 83 -15.66 14.44 -14.55
C ASP A 83 -16.78 13.98 -15.50
N GLU A 84 -17.49 12.91 -15.15
CA GLU A 84 -18.62 12.36 -15.93
C GLU A 84 -19.74 13.40 -16.19
N SER A 85 -19.82 14.43 -15.35
CA SER A 85 -20.76 15.56 -15.47
C SER A 85 -20.18 16.78 -16.21
N GLY A 86 -18.98 16.68 -16.78
CA GLY A 86 -18.32 17.77 -17.51
C GLY A 86 -17.68 18.87 -16.63
N ASN A 87 -17.74 18.72 -15.31
CA ASN A 87 -17.10 19.65 -14.37
C ASN A 87 -15.59 19.41 -14.31
N GLN A 88 -14.80 20.49 -14.23
CA GLN A 88 -13.35 20.39 -14.03
C GLN A 88 -13.04 20.01 -12.58
N VAL A 89 -12.46 18.83 -12.39
CA VAL A 89 -12.01 18.31 -11.09
C VAL A 89 -10.49 18.17 -11.11
N LYS A 90 -9.85 18.47 -9.97
CA LYS A 90 -8.39 18.31 -9.83
C LYS A 90 -8.00 16.83 -10.00
N CYS A 91 -7.06 16.57 -10.90
CA CYS A 91 -6.50 15.24 -11.15
C CYS A 91 -5.85 14.68 -9.88
N THR A 92 -5.98 13.36 -9.68
CA THR A 92 -5.10 12.64 -8.75
C THR A 92 -3.65 12.73 -9.20
N ILE A 93 -2.72 12.62 -8.26
CA ILE A 93 -1.28 12.75 -8.53
C ILE A 93 -0.80 11.73 -9.59
N ASP A 94 -1.34 10.52 -9.58
CA ASP A 94 -1.02 9.47 -10.55
C ASP A 94 -1.48 9.84 -11.96
N LYS A 95 -2.68 10.41 -12.10
CA LYS A 95 -3.22 10.86 -13.40
C LYS A 95 -2.42 12.03 -13.95
N TYR A 96 -2.00 12.95 -13.10
CA TYR A 96 -1.12 14.06 -13.49
C TYR A 96 0.22 13.54 -14.04
N TRP A 97 0.93 12.73 -13.27
CA TRP A 97 2.24 12.20 -13.70
C TRP A 97 2.13 11.29 -14.93
N SER A 98 1.02 10.57 -15.09
CA SER A 98 0.74 9.81 -16.32
C SER A 98 0.66 10.72 -17.56
N LYS A 99 0.05 11.91 -17.46
CA LYS A 99 0.03 12.88 -18.57
C LYS A 99 1.45 13.39 -18.87
N VAL A 100 2.23 13.70 -17.84
CA VAL A 100 3.63 14.17 -17.98
C VAL A 100 4.51 13.11 -18.65
N PHE A 101 4.34 11.83 -18.31
CA PHE A 101 5.12 10.74 -18.94
C PHE A 101 4.76 10.49 -20.39
N ASN A 102 3.55 10.85 -20.81
CA ASN A 102 3.11 10.71 -22.20
C ASN A 102 3.51 11.89 -23.08
N LEU A 103 4.18 12.91 -22.52
CA LEU A 103 4.77 13.98 -23.31
C LEU A 103 5.92 13.43 -24.15
N LYS A 104 5.82 13.69 -25.45
CA LYS A 104 6.85 13.37 -26.42
C LYS A 104 7.64 14.62 -26.76
N ASP A 105 8.92 14.43 -27.04
CA ASP A 105 9.74 15.48 -27.60
C ASP A 105 9.43 15.63 -29.10
N ASP A 106 9.18 16.86 -29.55
CA ASP A 106 8.78 17.16 -30.93
C ASP A 106 9.87 16.76 -31.94
N PHE A 107 11.14 16.73 -31.52
CA PHE A 107 12.28 16.46 -32.40
C PHE A 107 12.63 14.98 -32.50
N THR A 108 12.45 14.21 -31.44
CA THR A 108 12.88 12.80 -31.37
C THR A 108 11.71 11.81 -31.34
N ASN A 109 10.46 12.28 -31.13
CA ASN A 109 9.25 11.47 -30.95
C ASN A 109 9.34 10.44 -29.80
N ASP A 110 10.40 10.54 -28.99
CA ASP A 110 10.64 9.77 -27.79
C ASP A 110 10.01 10.46 -26.57
N TYR A 111 9.85 9.71 -25.49
CA TYR A 111 9.36 10.26 -24.22
C TYR A 111 10.32 11.33 -23.68
N LYS A 112 9.78 12.48 -23.28
CA LYS A 112 10.57 13.63 -22.82
C LYS A 112 11.23 13.40 -21.46
N TYR A 113 10.67 12.52 -20.62
CA TYR A 113 11.07 12.32 -19.22
C TYR A 113 11.21 10.84 -18.81
N PRO A 114 12.05 10.03 -19.48
CA PRO A 114 12.12 8.59 -19.23
C PRO A 114 12.76 8.26 -17.87
N THR A 115 13.77 9.01 -17.44
CA THR A 115 14.53 8.69 -16.21
C THR A 115 13.83 9.25 -14.97
N LEU A 116 13.25 10.45 -15.10
CA LEU A 116 12.37 11.05 -14.09
C LEU A 116 11.11 10.19 -13.89
N ALA A 117 10.55 9.59 -14.95
CA ALA A 117 9.42 8.68 -14.81
C ALA A 117 9.74 7.47 -13.94
N LYS A 118 10.95 6.89 -14.05
CA LYS A 118 11.39 5.80 -13.17
C LYS A 118 11.42 6.25 -11.71
N LEU A 119 12.00 7.44 -11.43
CA LEU A 119 12.06 8.00 -10.08
C LEU A 119 10.67 8.15 -9.47
N VAL A 120 9.78 8.82 -10.20
CA VAL A 120 8.43 9.15 -9.74
C VAL A 120 7.60 7.89 -9.56
N LYS A 121 7.67 6.92 -10.48
CA LYS A 121 6.96 5.64 -10.34
C LYS A 121 7.39 4.89 -9.09
N ALA A 122 8.69 4.84 -8.79
CA ALA A 122 9.19 4.20 -7.58
C ALA A 122 8.78 4.92 -6.28
N CYS A 123 8.64 6.25 -6.35
CA CYS A 123 8.13 7.03 -5.23
C CYS A 123 6.64 6.78 -5.01
N LEU A 124 5.84 6.79 -6.08
CA LEU A 124 4.40 6.53 -6.01
C LEU A 124 4.11 5.08 -5.61
N SER A 125 4.92 4.11 -6.05
CA SER A 125 4.79 2.68 -5.69
C SER A 125 5.00 2.39 -4.21
N CYS A 126 5.63 3.29 -3.45
CA CYS A 126 5.95 3.01 -2.06
C CYS A 126 4.71 2.89 -1.17
N PHE A 127 3.57 3.53 -1.46
CA PHE A 127 2.35 3.34 -0.66
C PHE A 127 1.07 3.70 -1.42
N HIS A 128 0.10 2.78 -1.44
CA HIS A 128 -1.25 3.04 -1.94
C HIS A 128 -2.31 2.70 -0.87
N GLY A 129 -2.45 3.58 0.12
CA GLY A 129 -3.72 3.80 0.82
C GLY A 129 -4.31 2.65 1.68
N PRO A 130 -5.62 2.76 2.05
CA PRO A 130 -6.30 1.97 3.08
C PRO A 130 -6.46 0.48 2.76
N LEU A 131 -5.82 -0.04 1.71
CA LEU A 131 -5.79 -1.46 1.36
C LEU A 131 -5.11 -2.31 2.44
N ALA A 132 -4.09 -1.76 3.10
CA ALA A 132 -3.45 -2.41 4.25
C ALA A 132 -4.37 -2.41 5.48
N GLU A 133 -4.97 -1.26 5.83
CA GLU A 133 -5.92 -1.15 6.95
C GLU A 133 -7.19 -1.98 6.72
N SER A 134 -7.69 -2.04 5.49
CA SER A 134 -8.81 -2.91 5.11
C SER A 134 -8.45 -4.38 5.25
N ALA A 135 -7.21 -4.78 4.94
CA ALA A 135 -6.76 -6.13 5.23
C ALA A 135 -6.65 -6.38 6.73
N PHE A 136 -6.16 -5.43 7.54
CA PHE A 136 -6.15 -5.56 9.00
C PHE A 136 -7.56 -5.67 9.60
N ASN A 137 -8.53 -4.87 9.14
CA ASN A 137 -9.93 -4.99 9.59
C ASN A 137 -10.55 -6.34 9.18
N LEU A 138 -10.19 -6.85 8.00
CA LEU A 138 -10.64 -8.17 7.57
C LEU A 138 -9.96 -9.29 8.36
N MET A 139 -8.68 -9.13 8.71
CA MET A 139 -7.98 -10.04 9.61
C MET A 139 -8.62 -10.05 10.99
N ASP A 140 -8.96 -8.88 11.53
CA ASP A 140 -9.64 -8.77 12.83
C ASP A 140 -10.97 -9.55 12.84
N THR A 141 -11.74 -9.45 11.75
CA THR A 141 -12.97 -10.26 11.55
C THR A 141 -12.67 -11.77 11.48
N LEU A 142 -11.56 -12.17 10.86
CA LEU A 142 -11.18 -13.59 10.73
C LEU A 142 -10.54 -14.17 11.99
N VAL A 143 -9.96 -13.34 12.85
CA VAL A 143 -9.21 -13.73 14.06
C VAL A 143 -10.10 -13.71 15.33
N THR A 144 -11.38 -13.33 15.22
CA THR A 144 -12.31 -13.22 16.36
C THR A 144 -12.32 -14.46 17.29
N ASP A 145 -12.37 -14.23 18.61
CA ASP A 145 -12.28 -15.20 19.72
C ASP A 145 -13.17 -16.45 19.61
N TYR A 146 -14.25 -16.42 18.81
CA TYR A 146 -15.26 -17.48 18.80
C TYR A 146 -15.20 -18.40 17.58
N ARG A 147 -14.54 -18.04 16.48
CA ARG A 147 -14.47 -18.91 15.29
C ARG A 147 -13.18 -18.70 14.51
N THR A 148 -12.49 -19.82 14.32
CA THR A 148 -11.29 -20.02 13.48
C THR A 148 -10.06 -19.24 13.90
N SER A 149 -9.28 -19.81 14.82
CA SER A 149 -7.84 -19.54 14.90
C SER A 149 -7.19 -20.04 13.59
N LEU A 150 -7.25 -19.23 12.53
CA LEU A 150 -6.43 -19.45 11.35
C LEU A 150 -4.99 -19.12 11.74
N LYS A 151 -4.09 -20.07 11.54
CA LYS A 151 -2.64 -19.84 11.71
C LYS A 151 -2.23 -18.68 10.79
N ILE A 152 -1.27 -17.87 11.24
CA ILE A 152 -0.77 -16.70 10.49
C ILE A 152 -0.39 -17.09 9.05
N ASP A 153 0.23 -18.25 8.85
CA ASP A 153 0.60 -18.78 7.54
C ASP A 153 -0.61 -19.01 6.61
N SER A 154 -1.75 -19.44 7.17
CA SER A 154 -2.99 -19.63 6.39
C SER A 154 -3.62 -18.29 6.01
N LEU A 155 -3.49 -17.29 6.88
CA LEU A 155 -3.97 -15.93 6.64
C LEU A 155 -3.14 -15.23 5.55
N ASP A 156 -1.83 -15.39 5.60
CA ASP A 156 -0.89 -14.87 4.59
C ASP A 156 -1.15 -15.46 3.20
N ALA A 157 -1.39 -16.77 3.11
CA ALA A 157 -1.75 -17.43 1.86
C ALA A 157 -3.08 -16.89 1.28
N VAL A 158 -4.11 -16.73 2.13
CA VAL A 158 -5.41 -16.18 1.71
C VAL A 158 -5.28 -14.74 1.23
N GLN A 159 -4.49 -13.91 1.91
CA GLN A 159 -4.25 -12.53 1.51
C GLN A 159 -3.50 -12.44 0.19
N THR A 160 -2.46 -13.24 0.03
CA THR A 160 -1.68 -13.29 -1.22
C THR A 160 -2.58 -13.60 -2.41
N ILE A 161 -3.41 -14.65 -2.32
CA ILE A 161 -4.35 -15.02 -3.39
C ILE A 161 -5.38 -13.90 -3.62
N LYS A 162 -5.90 -13.30 -2.56
CA LYS A 162 -6.90 -12.23 -2.66
C LYS A 162 -6.35 -10.99 -3.36
N TYR A 163 -5.14 -10.56 -3.00
CA TYR A 163 -4.49 -9.41 -3.64
C TYR A 163 -4.12 -9.71 -5.09
N ASP A 164 -3.62 -10.91 -5.36
CA ASP A 164 -3.34 -11.38 -6.71
C ASP A 164 -4.62 -11.30 -7.59
N LEU A 165 -5.76 -11.80 -7.12
CA LEU A 165 -7.05 -11.67 -7.83
C LEU A 165 -7.50 -10.21 -8.01
N MET A 166 -7.37 -9.37 -6.97
CA MET A 166 -7.72 -7.94 -7.06
C MET A 166 -6.86 -7.19 -8.07
N THR A 167 -5.55 -7.48 -8.12
CA THR A 167 -4.62 -6.85 -9.05
C THR A 167 -4.88 -7.29 -10.49
N SER A 168 -5.18 -8.58 -10.70
CA SER A 168 -5.58 -9.11 -12.01
C SER A 168 -6.95 -8.60 -12.47
N LYS A 169 -7.80 -8.08 -11.58
CA LYS A 169 -9.23 -7.77 -11.82
C LYS A 169 -10.03 -8.96 -12.37
N GLU A 170 -9.58 -10.17 -12.02
CA GLU A 170 -10.20 -11.42 -12.43
C GLU A 170 -10.83 -12.09 -11.22
N THR A 171 -11.95 -12.76 -11.44
CA THR A 171 -12.54 -13.63 -10.42
C THR A 171 -11.74 -14.92 -10.29
N SER A 172 -11.79 -15.55 -9.12
CA SER A 172 -11.17 -16.87 -8.91
C SER A 172 -11.64 -17.90 -9.93
N CYS A 173 -12.88 -17.80 -10.42
CA CYS A 173 -13.42 -18.72 -11.41
C CYS A 173 -12.79 -18.52 -12.80
N GLU A 174 -12.53 -17.27 -13.18
CA GLU A 174 -11.86 -16.94 -14.45
C GLU A 174 -10.39 -17.36 -14.42
N LYS A 175 -9.69 -17.08 -13.31
CA LYS A 175 -8.26 -17.36 -13.18
C LYS A 175 -7.92 -18.85 -12.99
N TYR A 176 -8.74 -19.58 -12.25
CA TYR A 176 -8.49 -21.00 -11.94
C TYR A 176 -9.39 -21.97 -12.70
N GLY A 177 -10.20 -21.47 -13.64
CA GLY A 177 -10.89 -22.30 -14.64
C GLY A 177 -12.12 -23.05 -14.14
N SER A 178 -12.72 -22.67 -13.02
CA SER A 178 -13.98 -23.26 -12.55
C SER A 178 -15.13 -22.78 -13.44
N LYS A 179 -15.58 -23.63 -14.37
CA LYS A 179 -16.69 -23.34 -15.30
C LYS A 179 -18.02 -23.20 -14.57
N ASN A 180 -18.17 -23.84 -13.41
CA ASN A 180 -19.28 -23.63 -12.48
C ASN A 180 -18.90 -24.03 -11.05
N PRO A 181 -18.71 -23.08 -10.11
CA PRO A 181 -18.28 -23.38 -8.74
C PRO A 181 -19.28 -24.23 -7.93
N MET A 182 -20.53 -24.38 -8.39
CA MET A 182 -21.56 -25.20 -7.73
C MET A 182 -21.62 -26.64 -8.24
N THR A 183 -21.11 -26.92 -9.44
CA THR A 183 -21.24 -28.24 -10.10
C THR A 183 -19.90 -28.88 -10.42
N ASP A 184 -18.81 -28.12 -10.40
CA ASP A 184 -17.49 -28.64 -10.67
C ASP A 184 -17.03 -29.57 -9.53
N PRO A 185 -16.40 -30.71 -9.86
CA PRO A 185 -15.93 -31.65 -8.85
C PRO A 185 -14.85 -30.99 -8.00
N ILE A 186 -15.07 -31.00 -6.67
CA ILE A 186 -14.08 -30.54 -5.70
C ILE A 186 -12.82 -31.40 -5.84
N HIS A 187 -11.66 -30.75 -5.90
CA HIS A 187 -10.39 -31.46 -5.99
C HIS A 187 -10.23 -32.41 -4.79
N LYS A 188 -9.90 -33.68 -5.04
CA LYS A 188 -9.81 -34.72 -3.99
C LYS A 188 -8.84 -34.31 -2.87
N ASP A 189 -7.75 -33.64 -3.25
CA ASP A 189 -6.74 -33.17 -2.29
C ASP A 189 -7.28 -32.08 -1.37
N LEU A 190 -8.19 -31.22 -1.84
CA LEU A 190 -8.82 -30.23 -0.97
C LEU A 190 -9.68 -30.91 0.10
N LEU A 191 -10.42 -31.95 -0.30
CA LEU A 191 -11.28 -32.71 0.61
C LEU A 191 -10.46 -33.52 1.64
N LEU A 192 -9.33 -34.09 1.22
CA LEU A 192 -8.35 -34.72 2.11
C LEU A 192 -7.74 -33.70 3.08
N ASN A 193 -7.34 -32.54 2.58
CA ASN A 193 -6.76 -31.47 3.40
C ASN A 193 -7.77 -30.92 4.41
N MET A 194 -9.03 -30.69 4.03
CA MET A 194 -10.08 -30.28 4.97
C MET A 194 -10.29 -31.29 6.09
N ASN A 195 -10.33 -32.58 5.77
CA ASN A 195 -10.46 -33.64 6.78
C ASN A 195 -9.22 -33.72 7.69
N ARG A 196 -8.03 -33.53 7.12
CA ARG A 196 -6.77 -33.52 7.89
C ARG A 196 -6.73 -32.32 8.84
N SER A 197 -7.05 -31.13 8.34
CA SER A 197 -7.13 -29.90 9.14
C SER A 197 -8.16 -30.02 10.26
N TRP A 198 -9.32 -30.63 10.00
CA TRP A 198 -10.32 -30.88 11.04
C TRP A 198 -9.82 -31.82 12.12
N LYS A 199 -9.13 -32.91 11.75
CA LYS A 199 -8.52 -33.83 12.73
C LYS A 199 -7.45 -33.11 13.57
N THR A 200 -6.57 -32.35 12.94
CA THR A 200 -5.54 -31.57 13.63
C THR A 200 -6.16 -30.54 14.58
N TYR A 201 -7.23 -29.85 14.17
CA TYR A 201 -7.95 -28.93 15.06
C TYR A 201 -8.58 -29.64 16.27
N GLN A 202 -9.12 -30.84 16.08
CA GLN A 202 -9.65 -31.65 17.19
C GLN A 202 -8.54 -32.13 18.16
N GLU A 203 -7.32 -32.33 17.66
CA GLU A 203 -6.14 -32.65 18.48
C GLU A 203 -5.64 -31.42 19.24
N ASP A 204 -5.60 -30.25 18.58
CA ASP A 204 -5.23 -28.97 19.18
C ASP A 204 -6.23 -28.55 20.28
N LEU A 205 -7.54 -28.76 20.07
CA LEU A 205 -8.54 -28.52 21.11
C LEU A 205 -8.34 -29.39 22.35
N LYS A 206 -7.95 -30.66 22.17
CA LYS A 206 -7.71 -31.59 23.29
C LYS A 206 -6.47 -31.21 24.08
N THR A 207 -5.43 -30.69 23.41
CA THR A 207 -4.20 -30.23 24.06
C THR A 207 -4.42 -28.92 24.83
N CYS A 208 -5.20 -27.98 24.30
CA CYS A 208 -5.60 -26.78 25.04
C CYS A 208 -6.45 -27.07 26.30
N ILE A 209 -7.32 -28.09 26.25
CA ILE A 209 -8.12 -28.51 27.42
C ILE A 209 -7.25 -29.21 28.49
N SER A 210 -6.13 -29.85 28.12
CA SER A 210 -5.21 -30.45 29.08
C SER A 210 -4.29 -29.48 29.80
N ASP A 211 -4.13 -28.25 29.29
CA ASP A 211 -3.32 -27.20 29.92
C ASP A 211 -4.09 -26.36 30.94
N GLU A 212 -5.43 -26.44 30.98
CA GLU A 212 -6.27 -25.86 32.04
C GLU A 212 -6.35 -26.80 33.26
N SER A 213 -5.22 -26.94 33.98
CA SER A 213 -5.30 -27.35 35.39
C SER A 213 -5.84 -26.17 36.23
N PRO A 214 -6.79 -26.39 37.15
CA PRO A 214 -7.53 -25.31 37.78
C PRO A 214 -6.60 -24.45 38.62
N ILE A 215 -6.57 -23.15 38.31
CA ILE A 215 -6.00 -22.12 39.17
C ILE A 215 -6.71 -22.23 40.52
N LYS A 216 -6.00 -22.73 41.55
CA LYS A 216 -6.45 -22.68 42.94
C LYS A 216 -6.61 -21.21 43.31
N VAL A 217 -7.86 -20.74 43.35
CA VAL A 217 -8.21 -19.46 43.97
C VAL A 217 -7.88 -19.59 45.45
N SER A 218 -6.77 -18.98 45.88
CA SER A 218 -6.42 -18.89 47.30
C SER A 218 -7.49 -18.08 48.02
N GLU A 219 -8.06 -18.67 49.07
CA GLU A 219 -8.95 -18.03 50.03
C GLU A 219 -8.39 -16.69 50.48
N LYS A 220 -9.18 -15.61 50.35
CA LYS A 220 -8.89 -14.33 51.00
C LYS A 220 -9.03 -14.53 52.52
N PRO A 221 -8.08 -14.04 53.34
CA PRO A 221 -8.18 -14.14 54.78
C PRO A 221 -9.32 -13.25 55.29
N SER A 222 -10.08 -13.83 56.22
CA SER A 222 -11.03 -13.17 57.10
C SER A 222 -10.38 -12.03 57.88
N THR A 223 -10.95 -10.83 57.81
CA THR A 223 -10.87 -9.86 58.91
C THR A 223 -12.28 -9.47 59.29
N LEU A 224 -12.73 -10.06 60.40
CA LEU A 224 -13.78 -9.52 61.26
C LEU A 224 -13.37 -8.13 61.78
N ALA A 225 -14.43 -7.39 62.14
CA ALA A 225 -14.52 -6.17 62.94
C ALA A 225 -13.34 -5.85 63.87
#